data_AF-A0A925FDW7-F1
#
_entry.id   AF-A0A925FDW7-F1
#
_cell.length_a   1.000
_cell.length_b   1.000
_cell.length_c   1.000
_cell.angle_alpha   90.00
_cell.angle_beta   90.00
_cell.angle_gamma   90.00
#
_symmetry.space_group_name_H-M   'P 1'
#
loop_
_entity.id
_entity.type
_entity.pdbx_description
1 polymer ?
#
loop_
_entity_poly.entity_id
_entity_poly.type
_entity_poly.pdbx_seq_one_letter_code
_entity_poly.pdbx_strand_id
1 'polypeptide(L)' 'MSKLRVHDMAGEFGVSAEDVMQILRAMDVPVRSHLSLLTDDQVAR' A
#
# COMPACT_ATOMS: atom_id res chain seq x y z
N MET A 1 -13.53 -8.78 -4.82
CA MET A 1 -12.60 -7.66 -4.59
C MET A 1 -11.20 -8.23 -4.53
N SER A 2 -10.33 -7.86 -5.47
CA SER A 2 -8.93 -8.29 -5.49
C SER A 2 -8.25 -7.71 -4.25
N LYS A 3 -7.50 -8.53 -3.50
CA LYS A 3 -6.76 -8.05 -2.32
C LYS A 3 -5.41 -7.51 -2.79
N LEU A 4 -5.34 -6.21 -3.11
CA LEU A 4 -4.12 -5.53 -3.54
C LEU A 4 -3.08 -5.56 -2.41
N ARG A 5 -1.83 -5.94 -2.67
CA ARG A 5 -0.74 -5.78 -1.70
C ARG A 5 0.05 -4.51 -1.99
N VAL A 6 0.73 -3.99 -0.98
CA VAL A 6 1.60 -2.82 -1.14
C VAL A 6 2.65 -3.01 -2.26
N HIS A 7 3.24 -4.20 -2.41
CA HIS A 7 4.20 -4.44 -3.49
C HIS A 7 3.58 -4.44 -4.90
N ASP A 8 2.31 -4.85 -5.03
CA ASP A 8 1.61 -4.86 -6.32
C ASP A 8 1.34 -3.40 -6.73
N MET A 9 0.81 -2.60 -5.80
CA MET A 9 0.59 -1.16 -5.97
C MET A 9 1.90 -0.44 -6.33
N ALA A 10 2.98 -0.70 -5.59
CA ALA A 10 4.28 -0.09 -5.87
C ALA A 10 4.77 -0.41 -7.29
N GLY A 11 4.60 -1.67 -7.73
CA GLY A 11 4.92 -2.11 -9.08
C GLY A 11 4.11 -1.38 -10.17
N GLU A 12 2.82 -1.14 -9.93
CA GLU A 12 1.95 -0.42 -10.87
C GLU A 12 2.37 1.04 -11.08
N PHE A 13 2.85 1.71 -10.03
CA PHE A 13 3.28 3.11 -10.10
C PHE A 13 4.78 3.28 -10.36
N GLY A 14 5.55 2.19 -10.47
CA GLY A 14 7.00 2.23 -10.69
C GLY A 14 7.77 2.85 -9.52
N VAL A 15 7.21 2.81 -8.31
CA VAL A 15 7.83 3.34 -7.08
C VAL A 15 8.31 2.20 -6.19
N SER A 16 9.14 2.50 -5.20
CA SER A 16 9.54 1.46 -4.25
C SER A 16 8.40 1.13 -3.28
N ALA A 17 8.32 -0.13 -2.86
CA ALA A 17 7.35 -0.53 -1.83
C ALA A 17 7.61 0.17 -0.49
N GLU A 18 8.83 0.63 -0.23
CA GLU A 18 9.18 1.41 0.95
C GLU A 18 8.54 2.80 0.91
N ASP A 19 8.61 3.49 -0.23
CA ASP A 19 7.99 4.81 -0.40
C ASP A 19 6.47 4.74 -0.19
N VAL A 20 5.82 3.72 -0.76
CA VAL A 20 4.38 3.49 -0.56
C VAL A 20 4.08 3.23 0.92
N MET A 21 4.88 2.42 1.62
CA MET A 21 4.68 2.20 3.06
C MET A 21 4.85 3.48 3.88
N GLN A 22 5.79 4.36 3.51
CA GLN A 22 5.97 5.64 4.21
C GLN A 22 4.76 6.56 4.02
N ILE A 23 4.25 6.67 2.79
CA ILE A 23 3.04 7.45 2.47
C ILE A 23 1.83 6.92 3.25
N LEU A 24 1.60 5.61 3.24
CA LEU A 24 0.49 4.99 3.97
C LEU A 24 0.57 5.27 5.48
N ARG A 25 1.76 5.17 6.08
CA ARG A 25 1.95 5.51 7.50
C ARG A 25 1.70 6.98 7.79
N ALA A 26 2.09 7.88 6.88
CA ALA A 26 1.82 9.31 7.01
C ALA A 26 0.32 9.65 6.92
N MET A 27 -0.48 8.78 6.31
CA MET A 27 -1.94 8.87 6.23
C MET A 27 -2.65 8.12 7.38
N ASP A 28 -1.93 7.74 8.44
CA ASP A 28 -2.42 6.91 9.55
C ASP A 28 -2.96 5.53 9.11
N VAL A 29 -2.49 5.02 7.97
CA VAL A 29 -2.82 3.68 7.48
C VAL A 29 -1.78 2.67 7.99
N PRO A 30 -2.16 1.75 8.90
CA PRO A 30 -1.21 0.81 9.49
C PRO A 30 -0.81 -0.29 8.49
N VAL A 31 0.47 -0.34 8.15
CA VAL A 31 1.07 -1.40 7.31
C VAL A 31 2.28 -2.04 8.00
N ARG A 32 2.30 -3.38 8.05
CA ARG A 32 3.36 -4.15 8.74
C ARG A 32 4.53 -4.51 7.82
N SER A 33 4.25 -4.71 6.53
CA SER A 33 5.24 -5.06 5.49
C SER A 33 4.68 -4.80 4.08
N HIS A 34 5.53 -4.90 3.06
CA HIS A 34 5.13 -4.79 1.64
C HIS A 34 4.16 -5.91 1.18
N LEU A 35 4.00 -6.97 1.97
CA LEU A 35 3.02 -8.04 1.74
C LEU A 35 1.68 -7.77 2.41
N SER A 36 1.56 -6.66 3.16
CA SER A 36 0.29 -6.26 3.77
C SER A 36 -0.76 -6.06 2.69
N LEU A 37 -1.94 -6.63 2.92
CA LEU A 37 -3.09 -6.42 2.07
C LEU A 37 -3.64 -5.02 2.35
N LEU A 38 -3.90 -4.28 1.28
CA LEU A 38 -4.64 -3.03 1.32
C LEU A 38 -6.13 -3.35 1.23
N THR A 39 -6.91 -2.76 2.12
CA THR A 39 -8.37 -2.79 2.02
C THR A 39 -8.84 -1.72 1.04
N ASP A 40 -10.03 -1.87 0.48
CA ASP A 40 -10.59 -0.89 -0.46
C ASP A 40 -10.62 0.53 0.14
N ASP A 41 -10.92 0.65 1.44
CA ASP A 41 -10.87 1.93 2.18
C ASP A 41 -9.48 2.58 2.23
N GLN A 42 -8.41 1.79 2.11
CA GLN A 42 -7.02 2.26 2.12
C GLN A 42 -6.54 2.71 0.73
N VAL A 43 -7.20 2.23 -0.34
CA VAL A 43 -6.85 2.55 -1.73
C VAL A 43 -7.74 3.66 -2.29
N ALA A 44 -8.98 3.79 -1.79
CA ALA A 44 -9.99 4.70 -2.34
C ALA A 44 -9.94 6.15 -1.81
N ARG A 45 -8.87 6.57 -1.13
CA ARG A 45 -8.79 7.89 -0.49
C ARG A 45 -7.95 8.91 -1.27
#